data_AF-A0A1E4TLP0-F1
#
_entry.id   AF-A0A1E4TLP0-F1
#
_cell.length_a   1.000
_cell.length_b   1.000
_cell.length_c   1.000
_cell.angle_alpha   90.00
_cell.angle_beta   90.00
_cell.angle_gamma   90.00
#
_symmetry.space_group_name_H-M   'P 1'
#
loop_
_entity.id
_entity.type
_entity.pdbx_description
1 polymer ?
#
loop_
_entity_poly.entity_id
_entity_poly.type
_entity_poly.pdbx_seq_one_letter_code
_entity_poly.pdbx_strand_id
1 'polypeptide(L)'
;MNMSKSEGWNVQTDRENLNKVWQFENLISRASHSLNTDACFSRRQNRSEKEKRRKLENNAKIQKADALYKLWRLMKISSGYSEVPRWALHLAATEQCSLSSPATSAAKKAMKYQPCCIIVQFIITWKSFFKNALDESRRLLPGFEIAALHANNISEDMTEWVPLEIHSIVAMNPLPLWFQKLLSMGFKLHPEEDMNLVVLLPLAPFNATPRPFRTAEVRAGDLLHIHGAPFAAANSALFTGYQGRAYVSYSGDLIFSDFDFLYGLQGGVATTPDHACVGLVLGSLSKGTDVGRVTVIVPWKLVTRVLRSTLDISDNDAELMVTDLPYIPMKSVPCVRVVYGQRASWGSAVLLDSRTLVTSRHVVGIGYTSITALFPQEDAKDPQKIPCTVIGSPIENLDIIFLRLTVEVLAAPVEFELFPHTAQRSVSVGYGLFPPTATPTPMNPLLSFGEVSKVFRMKVLPNSRRAIPAMIMTSSACYSGASGGGLFTTSGKLLGIITSNGKVTATSEVFPHLGFVIPSSLVKMAWTSLHHVASPLRTTSRLKSLWDLEPTHKPLRPKL
;
A
#
# COMPACT_ATOMS: atom_id res chain seq x y z
N MET A 1 34.10 23.26 40.61
CA MET A 1 35.17 22.27 40.88
C MET A 1 36.28 22.54 39.86
N ASN A 2 37.49 22.81 40.34
CA ASN A 2 38.66 23.24 39.57
C ASN A 2 39.56 22.04 39.17
N MET A 3 40.46 22.30 38.20
CA MET A 3 41.65 21.54 37.75
C MET A 3 41.41 20.43 36.70
N SER A 4 42.25 20.19 35.68
CA SER A 4 43.71 20.41 35.53
C SER A 4 44.18 20.47 34.04
N LYS A 5 45.48 20.73 33.85
CA LYS A 5 46.25 21.04 32.62
C LYS A 5 46.90 19.81 31.93
N SER A 6 47.43 20.10 30.72
CA SER A 6 48.63 19.54 30.03
C SER A 6 48.43 18.25 29.21
N GLU A 7 49.12 17.96 28.09
CA GLU A 7 50.52 18.21 27.68
C GLU A 7 50.70 18.38 26.14
N GLY A 8 51.87 18.90 25.72
CA GLY A 8 52.24 19.23 24.34
C GLY A 8 52.89 18.10 23.53
N TRP A 9 52.88 18.27 22.21
CA TRP A 9 53.35 17.30 21.20
C TRP A 9 54.84 17.47 20.85
N ASN A 10 55.57 16.36 20.72
CA ASN A 10 56.99 16.30 20.39
C ASN A 10 57.22 15.92 18.91
N VAL A 11 57.83 16.84 18.15
CA VAL A 11 57.91 16.86 16.67
C VAL A 11 58.93 15.88 16.07
N GLN A 12 59.70 15.17 16.90
CA GLN A 12 60.84 14.38 16.41
C GLN A 12 60.48 12.95 15.97
N THR A 13 59.38 12.39 16.47
CA THR A 13 58.91 11.02 16.17
C THR A 13 58.18 10.88 14.82
N ASP A 14 57.70 11.97 14.23
CA ASP A 14 56.95 11.93 12.96
C ASP A 14 57.86 11.83 11.72
N ARG A 15 59.13 12.23 11.84
CA ARG A 15 60.07 12.25 10.69
C ARG A 15 60.59 10.85 10.31
N GLU A 16 60.72 9.93 11.26
CA GLU A 16 61.12 8.55 10.98
C GLU A 16 59.99 7.70 10.39
N ASN A 17 58.73 8.01 10.71
CA ASN A 17 57.57 7.30 10.18
C ASN A 17 57.27 7.70 8.73
N LEU A 18 57.48 8.96 8.36
CA LEU A 18 57.31 9.44 6.97
C LEU A 18 58.33 8.82 5.99
N ASN A 19 59.59 8.59 6.43
CA ASN A 19 60.60 7.95 5.60
C ASN A 19 60.31 6.45 5.31
N LYS A 20 59.59 5.76 6.19
CA LYS A 20 59.18 4.36 5.98
C LYS A 20 58.01 4.23 5.01
N VAL A 21 57.11 5.22 4.95
CA VAL A 21 56.00 5.26 3.99
C VAL A 21 56.52 5.49 2.56
N TRP A 22 57.50 6.39 2.40
CA TRP A 22 58.08 6.70 1.08
C TRP A 22 58.88 5.53 0.46
N GLN A 23 59.53 4.70 1.29
CA GLN A 23 60.19 3.48 0.83
C GLN A 23 59.21 2.39 0.39
N PHE A 24 57.98 2.38 0.93
CA PHE A 24 56.95 1.40 0.60
C PHE A 24 56.23 1.71 -0.72
N GLU A 25 55.96 2.99 -1.01
CA GLU A 25 55.37 3.41 -2.30
C GLU A 25 56.28 3.11 -3.50
N ASN A 26 57.61 3.27 -3.33
CA ASN A 26 58.59 2.91 -4.35
C ASN A 26 58.66 1.40 -4.64
N LEU A 27 58.29 0.55 -3.66
CA LEU A 27 58.24 -0.91 -3.84
C LEU A 27 57.00 -1.33 -4.65
N ILE A 28 55.87 -0.66 -4.43
CA ILE A 28 54.60 -0.90 -5.13
C ILE A 28 54.69 -0.46 -6.60
N SER A 29 55.32 0.69 -6.87
CA SER A 29 55.51 1.19 -8.24
C SER A 29 56.36 0.25 -9.10
N ARG A 30 57.38 -0.41 -8.50
CA ARG A 30 58.23 -1.39 -9.20
C ARG A 30 57.54 -2.73 -9.47
N ALA A 31 56.61 -3.16 -8.62
CA ALA A 31 55.84 -4.38 -8.85
C ALA A 31 54.87 -4.25 -10.04
N SER A 32 54.28 -3.06 -10.21
CA SER A 32 53.30 -2.75 -11.26
C SER A 32 53.90 -2.66 -12.68
N HIS A 33 55.20 -2.39 -12.81
CA HIS A 33 55.88 -2.35 -14.10
C HIS A 33 56.34 -3.72 -14.64
N SER A 34 56.26 -4.80 -13.86
CA SER A 34 56.67 -6.14 -14.31
C SER A 34 55.58 -6.95 -15.04
N LEU A 35 54.37 -6.40 -15.22
CA LEU A 35 53.19 -7.14 -15.70
C LEU A 35 52.72 -6.79 -17.11
N ASN A 36 53.43 -5.93 -17.85
CA ASN A 36 53.10 -5.60 -19.24
C ASN A 36 54.22 -6.01 -20.19
N THR A 37 54.33 -7.30 -20.47
CA THR A 37 54.89 -7.82 -21.72
C THR A 37 54.19 -9.14 -22.10
N ASP A 38 54.03 -9.32 -23.41
CA ASP A 38 53.59 -10.53 -24.12
C ASP A 38 52.08 -10.78 -24.29
N ALA A 39 51.56 -10.16 -25.35
CA ALA A 39 50.42 -10.65 -26.11
C ALA A 39 50.94 -11.33 -27.39
N CYS A 40 50.81 -12.66 -27.50
CA CYS A 40 50.48 -13.36 -28.75
C CYS A 40 50.33 -14.88 -28.52
N PHE A 41 49.59 -15.53 -29.41
CA PHE A 41 49.45 -16.98 -29.66
C PHE A 41 48.39 -17.83 -28.90
N SER A 42 47.48 -18.35 -29.74
CA SER A 42 46.88 -19.70 -29.73
C SER A 42 45.84 -20.10 -28.66
N ARG A 43 44.58 -20.19 -29.12
CA ARG A 43 43.47 -20.90 -28.45
C ARG A 43 43.63 -22.42 -28.63
N ARG A 44 44.10 -23.11 -27.58
CA ARG A 44 43.65 -24.45 -27.13
C ARG A 44 44.59 -24.93 -26.02
N GLN A 45 44.01 -25.44 -24.91
CA GLN A 45 44.59 -25.66 -23.56
C GLN A 45 44.45 -24.41 -22.67
N ASN A 46 44.10 -24.40 -21.38
CA ASN A 46 44.04 -25.39 -20.32
C ASN A 46 42.96 -25.03 -19.29
N ARG A 47 42.10 -25.98 -18.87
CA ARG A 47 41.32 -25.87 -17.61
C ARG A 47 42.26 -25.71 -16.39
N SER A 48 43.45 -26.31 -16.47
CA SER A 48 44.52 -26.27 -15.46
C SER A 48 45.11 -24.87 -15.24
N GLU A 49 45.35 -24.08 -16.29
CA GLU A 49 45.90 -22.72 -16.13
C GLU A 49 44.86 -21.73 -15.63
N LYS A 50 43.59 -21.89 -16.01
CA LYS A 50 42.49 -21.09 -15.47
C LYS A 50 42.34 -21.32 -13.96
N GLU A 51 42.55 -22.55 -13.51
CA GLU A 51 42.52 -22.88 -12.08
C GLU A 51 43.76 -22.41 -11.32
N LYS A 52 44.96 -22.48 -11.94
CA LYS A 52 46.17 -21.86 -11.38
C LYS A 52 46.04 -20.34 -11.24
N ARG A 53 45.51 -19.64 -12.25
CA ARG A 53 45.25 -18.19 -12.18
C ARG A 53 44.25 -17.84 -11.09
N ARG A 54 43.16 -18.61 -10.97
CA ARG A 54 42.15 -18.39 -9.92
C ARG A 54 42.70 -18.63 -8.51
N LYS A 55 43.63 -19.59 -8.34
CA LYS A 55 44.35 -19.82 -7.07
C LYS A 55 45.32 -18.68 -6.74
N LEU A 56 46.05 -18.16 -7.74
CA LEU A 56 46.95 -17.01 -7.58
C LEU A 56 46.19 -15.72 -7.23
N GLU A 57 45.07 -15.45 -7.89
CA GLU A 57 44.21 -14.29 -7.59
C GLU A 57 43.62 -14.38 -6.19
N ASN A 58 43.19 -15.58 -5.76
CA ASN A 58 42.69 -15.77 -4.39
C ASN A 58 43.80 -15.60 -3.35
N ASN A 59 45.01 -16.10 -3.61
CA ASN A 59 46.14 -15.90 -2.70
C ASN A 59 46.54 -14.41 -2.59
N ALA A 60 46.51 -13.67 -3.70
CA ALA A 60 46.78 -12.22 -3.69
C ALA A 60 45.71 -11.44 -2.90
N LYS A 61 44.43 -11.83 -3.01
CA LYS A 61 43.33 -11.24 -2.21
C LYS A 61 43.50 -11.52 -0.72
N ILE A 62 43.91 -12.74 -0.36
CA ILE A 62 44.16 -13.13 1.04
C ILE A 62 45.36 -12.36 1.60
N GLN A 63 46.46 -12.22 0.84
CA GLN A 63 47.62 -11.44 1.28
C GLN A 63 47.30 -9.94 1.43
N LYS A 64 46.48 -9.36 0.54
CA LYS A 64 46.02 -7.97 0.64
C LYS A 64 45.12 -7.76 1.88
N ALA A 65 44.23 -8.71 2.18
CA ALA A 65 43.40 -8.67 3.38
C ALA A 65 44.21 -8.80 4.67
N ASP A 66 45.22 -9.69 4.70
CA ASP A 66 46.11 -9.87 5.86
C ASP A 66 46.99 -8.62 6.10
N ALA A 67 47.47 -7.97 5.03
CA ALA A 67 48.20 -6.71 5.13
C ALA A 67 47.33 -5.58 5.69
N LEU A 68 46.08 -5.44 5.23
CA LEU A 68 45.13 -4.45 5.73
C LEU A 68 44.75 -4.70 7.20
N TYR A 69 44.61 -5.97 7.59
CA TYR A 69 44.32 -6.35 8.98
C TYR A 69 45.50 -6.04 9.90
N LYS A 70 46.75 -6.31 9.48
CA LYS A 70 47.96 -5.95 10.23
C LYS A 70 48.11 -4.43 10.36
N LEU A 71 47.80 -3.68 9.31
CA LEU A 71 47.82 -2.22 9.33
C LEU A 71 46.76 -1.66 10.30
N TRP A 72 45.54 -2.22 10.29
CA TRP A 72 44.49 -1.86 11.24
C TRP A 72 44.88 -2.17 12.70
N ARG A 73 45.50 -3.34 12.93
CA ARG A 73 45.94 -3.76 14.27
C ARG A 73 47.04 -2.84 14.83
N LEU A 74 47.97 -2.40 13.98
CA LEU A 74 49.01 -1.43 14.37
C LEU A 74 48.40 -0.06 14.69
N MET A 75 47.44 0.42 13.90
CA MET A 75 46.74 1.68 14.17
C MET A 75 45.87 1.64 15.43
N LYS A 76 45.27 0.49 15.76
CA LYS A 76 44.48 0.30 16.99
C LYS A 76 45.34 0.38 18.26
N ILE A 77 46.57 -0.13 18.19
CA ILE A 77 47.52 -0.11 19.32
C ILE A 77 48.07 1.32 19.55
N SER A 78 48.22 2.13 18.51
CA SER A 78 48.79 3.48 18.63
C SER A 78 47.78 4.60 18.93
N SER A 79 46.47 4.37 18.77
CA SER A 79 45.46 5.45 18.82
C SER A 79 44.27 5.22 19.75
N GLY A 80 44.12 4.03 20.36
CA GLY A 80 43.07 3.78 21.36
C GLY A 80 41.62 3.79 20.84
N TYR A 81 41.37 3.88 19.53
CA TYR A 81 40.02 3.87 18.95
C TYR A 81 39.50 2.47 18.63
N SER A 82 38.20 2.23 18.85
CA SER A 82 37.54 0.92 18.68
C SER A 82 36.92 0.66 17.30
N GLU A 83 36.94 1.62 16.36
CA GLU A 83 36.28 1.47 15.04
C GLU A 83 37.18 1.83 13.84
N VAL A 84 36.86 1.27 12.66
CA VAL A 84 37.65 1.37 11.42
C VAL A 84 37.46 2.76 10.76
N PRO A 85 38.52 3.53 10.44
CA PRO A 85 38.37 4.86 9.82
C PRO A 85 37.80 4.82 8.39
N ARG A 86 36.86 5.74 8.10
CA ARG A 86 36.10 5.83 6.83
C ARG A 86 36.95 6.02 5.57
N TRP A 87 38.19 6.50 5.65
CA TRP A 87 39.06 6.63 4.47
C TRP A 87 39.52 5.27 3.91
N ALA A 88 39.60 4.23 4.75
CA ALA A 88 39.94 2.87 4.33
C ALA A 88 38.81 2.21 3.52
N LEU A 89 37.55 2.61 3.73
CA LEU A 89 36.41 2.19 2.92
C LEU A 89 36.36 2.89 1.55
N HIS A 90 36.94 4.09 1.44
CA HIS A 90 36.89 4.88 0.22
C HIS A 90 37.91 4.41 -0.84
N LEU A 91 39.08 3.93 -0.42
CA LEU A 91 40.10 3.34 -1.30
C LEU A 91 39.68 2.01 -1.94
N ALA A 92 38.71 1.30 -1.36
CA ALA A 92 38.18 0.06 -1.95
C ALA A 92 37.18 0.34 -3.09
N ALA A 93 36.61 1.54 -3.19
CA ALA A 93 35.57 1.90 -4.15
C ALA A 93 36.12 2.61 -5.40
N THR A 94 37.28 3.26 -5.32
CA THR A 94 37.81 4.09 -6.42
C THR A 94 38.59 3.34 -7.50
N GLU A 95 39.00 2.08 -7.31
CA GLU A 95 39.71 1.29 -8.33
C GLU A 95 38.78 0.51 -9.30
N GLN A 96 37.45 0.61 -9.17
CA GLN A 96 36.50 -0.07 -10.07
C GLN A 96 36.07 0.72 -11.32
N CYS A 97 36.51 1.97 -11.50
CA CYS A 97 35.98 2.88 -12.53
C CYS A 97 36.95 3.36 -13.63
N SER A 98 38.16 2.82 -13.78
CA SER A 98 39.14 3.34 -14.75
C SER A 98 39.53 2.36 -15.85
N LEU A 99 38.57 1.85 -16.64
CA LEU A 99 38.86 1.24 -17.95
C LEU A 99 37.71 1.48 -18.96
N SER A 100 37.75 2.60 -19.69
CA SER A 100 37.22 2.65 -21.08
C SER A 100 37.86 3.81 -21.87
N SER A 101 38.26 3.51 -23.10
CA SER A 101 39.05 4.37 -24.00
C SER A 101 38.18 5.27 -24.90
N PRO A 102 38.75 6.22 -25.67
CA PRO A 102 38.10 7.47 -26.07
C PRO A 102 37.41 7.42 -27.44
N ALA A 103 36.21 8.02 -27.51
CA ALA A 103 35.57 8.42 -28.76
C ALA A 103 35.10 9.88 -28.67
N THR A 104 36.08 10.79 -28.68
CA THR A 104 35.87 12.24 -28.75
C THR A 104 35.95 12.72 -30.20
N SER A 105 34.80 13.11 -30.79
CA SER A 105 34.67 14.34 -31.60
C SER A 105 33.26 14.56 -32.17
N ALA A 106 32.35 13.57 -32.15
CA ALA A 106 30.97 13.73 -32.63
C ALA A 106 29.98 14.25 -31.56
N ALA A 107 30.30 14.13 -30.27
CA ALA A 107 29.41 14.47 -29.17
C ALA A 107 29.27 15.98 -28.87
N LYS A 108 30.13 16.84 -29.43
CA LYS A 108 30.09 18.29 -29.17
C LYS A 108 29.09 19.07 -30.04
N LYS A 109 28.42 18.44 -31.01
CA LYS A 109 27.45 19.10 -31.91
C LYS A 109 25.99 18.69 -31.71
N ALA A 110 25.70 17.70 -30.85
CA ALA A 110 24.34 17.28 -30.49
C ALA A 110 23.79 17.98 -29.23
N MET A 111 24.56 18.89 -28.62
CA MET A 111 24.25 19.54 -27.35
C MET A 111 23.41 20.83 -27.51
N LYS A 112 22.50 20.88 -28.49
CA LYS A 112 21.65 22.06 -28.72
C LYS A 112 20.15 21.85 -28.52
N TYR A 113 19.67 20.62 -28.35
CA TYR A 113 18.30 20.35 -27.89
C TYR A 113 18.27 18.96 -27.22
N GLN A 114 18.52 18.90 -25.92
CA GLN A 114 18.00 17.82 -25.09
C GLN A 114 16.98 18.45 -24.13
N PRO A 115 15.77 17.88 -23.98
CA PRO A 115 14.81 18.38 -23.02
C PRO A 115 15.37 18.08 -21.63
N CYS A 116 15.87 19.12 -20.95
CA CYS A 116 16.25 19.04 -19.56
C CYS A 116 15.02 18.54 -18.78
N CYS A 117 15.13 17.35 -18.19
CA CYS A 117 14.10 16.80 -17.33
C CYS A 117 13.80 17.80 -16.22
N ILE A 118 12.61 18.37 -16.30
CA ILE A 118 12.08 19.28 -15.30
C ILE A 118 11.92 18.47 -14.01
N ILE A 119 12.60 18.90 -12.95
CA ILE A 119 12.39 18.37 -11.59
C ILE A 119 11.02 18.87 -11.17
N VAL A 120 9.97 18.14 -11.51
CA VAL A 120 8.64 18.48 -11.07
C VAL A 120 8.33 17.70 -9.81
N GLN A 121 8.39 18.38 -8.68
CA GLN A 121 7.70 17.86 -7.50
C GLN A 121 6.22 18.21 -7.68
N PHE A 122 5.43 17.20 -8.02
CA PHE A 122 3.98 17.33 -8.10
C PHE A 122 3.43 17.28 -6.69
N ILE A 123 2.98 18.42 -6.18
CA ILE A 123 2.20 18.42 -4.96
C ILE A 123 0.75 18.66 -5.38
N ILE A 124 -0.12 17.71 -5.09
CA ILE A 124 -1.56 18.00 -5.11
C ILE A 124 -1.81 18.90 -3.91
N THR A 125 -1.85 20.20 -4.15
CA THR A 125 -2.16 21.18 -3.11
C THR A 125 -3.49 21.84 -3.40
N TRP A 126 -4.12 22.19 -2.30
CA TRP A 126 -5.51 22.57 -2.30
C TRP A 126 -5.63 24.09 -2.24
N LYS A 127 -6.62 24.62 -2.95
CA LYS A 127 -6.73 26.05 -3.21
C LYS A 127 -6.96 26.88 -1.95
N SER A 128 -7.59 26.42 -0.88
CA SER A 128 -7.80 27.28 0.30
C SER A 128 -6.49 27.55 1.02
N PHE A 129 -5.66 26.52 1.21
CA PHE A 129 -4.33 26.70 1.79
C PHE A 129 -3.43 27.53 0.87
N PHE A 130 -3.36 27.17 -0.42
CA PHE A 130 -2.46 27.85 -1.35
C PHE A 130 -2.98 29.20 -1.84
N LYS A 131 -4.27 29.40 -2.09
CA LYS A 131 -4.85 30.67 -2.54
C LYS A 131 -4.95 31.68 -1.41
N ASN A 132 -5.20 31.29 -0.15
CA ASN A 132 -5.04 32.24 0.94
C ASN A 132 -3.55 32.58 1.10
N ALA A 133 -2.63 31.60 1.08
CA ALA A 133 -1.19 31.89 1.09
C ALA A 133 -0.69 32.63 -0.17
N LEU A 134 -1.31 32.49 -1.34
CA LEU A 134 -0.95 33.15 -2.61
C LEU A 134 -1.59 34.52 -2.75
N ASP A 135 -2.85 34.70 -2.36
CA ASP A 135 -3.53 35.99 -2.36
C ASP A 135 -3.03 36.85 -1.19
N GLU A 136 -2.68 36.26 -0.03
CA GLU A 136 -1.97 36.95 1.06
C GLU A 136 -0.50 37.18 0.76
N SER A 137 0.23 36.26 0.08
CA SER A 137 1.61 36.54 -0.36
C SER A 137 1.66 37.58 -1.48
N ARG A 138 0.64 37.65 -2.34
CA ARG A 138 0.52 38.69 -3.38
C ARG A 138 -0.02 40.01 -2.85
N ARG A 139 -0.74 40.06 -1.71
CA ARG A 139 -1.36 41.30 -1.21
C ARG A 139 -0.82 41.85 0.11
N LEU A 140 -0.27 41.07 1.04
CA LEU A 140 -0.06 41.57 2.41
C LEU A 140 1.20 41.12 3.18
N LEU A 141 2.00 40.13 2.75
CA LEU A 141 3.24 39.78 3.47
C LEU A 141 4.41 39.41 2.52
N PRO A 142 5.45 40.26 2.37
CA PRO A 142 6.71 39.82 1.79
C PRO A 142 7.39 38.83 2.76
N GLY A 143 7.61 37.57 2.35
CA GLY A 143 8.38 36.61 3.15
C GLY A 143 7.91 35.14 3.18
N PHE A 144 6.91 34.71 2.40
CA PHE A 144 6.57 33.29 2.30
C PHE A 144 7.42 32.58 1.24
N GLU A 145 8.35 31.74 1.68
CA GLU A 145 9.13 30.84 0.81
C GLU A 145 8.47 29.44 0.79
N ILE A 146 8.31 28.88 -0.40
CA ILE A 146 7.93 27.47 -0.56
C ILE A 146 9.22 26.68 -0.57
N ALA A 147 9.32 25.63 0.23
CA ALA A 147 10.49 24.77 0.23
C ALA A 147 10.12 23.29 0.36
N ALA A 148 10.95 22.42 -0.22
CA ALA A 148 10.88 20.98 -0.04
C ALA A 148 11.91 20.49 0.96
N LEU A 149 11.52 19.49 1.73
CA LEU A 149 12.42 18.70 2.55
C LEU A 149 12.61 17.34 1.90
N HIS A 150 13.86 16.97 1.64
CA HIS A 150 14.22 15.63 1.20
C HIS A 150 14.58 14.76 2.41
N ALA A 151 14.18 13.48 2.44
CA ALA A 151 14.44 12.60 3.59
C ALA A 151 15.94 12.47 3.91
N ASN A 152 16.81 12.48 2.89
CA ASN A 152 18.27 12.46 3.07
C ASN A 152 18.86 13.79 3.62
N ASN A 153 18.05 14.85 3.73
CA ASN A 153 18.46 16.16 4.23
C ASN A 153 18.09 16.36 5.71
N ILE A 154 17.70 15.30 6.41
CA ILE A 154 17.42 15.30 7.84
C ILE A 154 18.62 14.66 8.54
N SER A 155 19.32 15.45 9.35
CA SER A 155 20.35 14.99 10.29
C SER A 155 19.85 15.16 11.73
N GLU A 156 20.55 14.58 12.71
CA GLU A 156 20.20 14.73 14.14
C GLU A 156 20.12 16.21 14.58
N ASP A 157 20.86 17.11 13.91
CA ASP A 157 20.99 18.51 14.32
C ASP A 157 20.34 19.53 13.35
N MET A 158 20.15 19.19 12.07
CA MET A 158 19.73 20.14 11.02
C MET A 158 18.81 19.52 9.96
N THR A 159 17.81 20.30 9.51
CA THR A 159 16.88 20.00 8.42
C THR A 159 17.12 21.00 7.29
N GLU A 160 17.65 20.55 6.14
CA GLU A 160 17.94 21.43 5.00
C GLU A 160 16.75 21.51 4.03
N TRP A 161 16.19 22.70 3.90
CA TRP A 161 15.06 23.02 3.03
C TRP A 161 15.54 23.52 1.67
N VAL A 162 14.97 22.99 0.59
CA VAL A 162 15.27 23.41 -0.78
C VAL A 162 14.17 24.35 -1.28
N PRO A 163 14.48 25.62 -1.58
CA PRO A 163 13.47 26.57 -2.03
C PRO A 163 12.90 26.16 -3.39
N LEU A 164 11.59 26.34 -3.55
CA LEU A 164 10.79 25.97 -4.72
C LEU A 164 10.03 27.19 -5.24
N GLU A 165 9.78 27.19 -6.55
CA GLU A 165 8.88 28.12 -7.23
C GLU A 165 7.67 27.38 -7.80
N ILE A 166 6.50 28.03 -7.76
CA ILE A 166 5.31 27.53 -8.43
C ILE A 166 5.42 27.83 -9.93
N HIS A 167 5.58 26.80 -10.74
CA HIS A 167 5.57 26.94 -12.19
C HIS A 167 4.14 27.01 -12.74
N SER A 168 3.27 26.11 -12.30
CA SER A 168 1.88 26.08 -12.77
C SER A 168 0.93 25.46 -11.75
N ILE A 169 -0.32 25.93 -11.77
CA ILE A 169 -1.43 25.37 -11.00
C ILE A 169 -2.46 24.89 -12.02
N VAL A 170 -2.70 23.59 -12.06
CA VAL A 170 -3.62 22.95 -13.01
C VAL A 170 -4.81 22.40 -12.26
N ALA A 171 -6.01 22.83 -12.61
CA ALA A 171 -7.22 22.27 -12.02
C ALA A 171 -7.37 20.81 -12.46
N MET A 172 -7.60 19.90 -11.52
CA MET A 172 -7.80 18.47 -11.81
C MET A 172 -9.23 18.16 -12.33
N ASN A 173 -9.88 19.15 -12.96
CA ASN A 173 -11.26 19.06 -13.41
C ASN A 173 -11.38 18.80 -14.93
N PRO A 174 -12.31 17.93 -15.35
CA PRO A 174 -13.26 17.22 -14.49
C PRO A 174 -12.66 15.92 -13.93
N LEU A 175 -12.82 15.72 -12.62
CA LEU A 175 -12.80 14.36 -12.07
C LEU A 175 -13.79 13.46 -12.80
N PRO A 176 -13.61 12.13 -12.81
CA PRO A 176 -14.55 11.22 -13.44
C PRO A 176 -16.00 11.51 -13.00
N LEU A 177 -16.94 11.53 -13.96
CA LEU A 177 -18.35 11.89 -13.70
C LEU A 177 -18.96 11.05 -12.57
N TRP A 178 -18.55 9.79 -12.47
CA TRP A 178 -18.99 8.86 -11.43
C TRP A 178 -18.53 9.30 -10.04
N PHE A 179 -17.34 9.86 -9.92
CA PHE A 179 -16.81 10.36 -8.65
C PHE A 179 -17.53 11.65 -8.25
N GLN A 180 -17.82 12.54 -9.20
CA GLN A 180 -18.66 13.72 -8.94
C GLN A 180 -20.06 13.32 -8.46
N LYS A 181 -20.64 12.25 -9.05
CA LYS A 181 -21.90 11.69 -8.58
C LYS A 181 -21.79 11.17 -7.14
N LEU A 182 -20.70 10.52 -6.75
CA LEU A 182 -20.48 10.14 -5.35
C LEU A 182 -20.50 11.36 -4.42
N LEU A 183 -19.78 12.43 -4.77
CA LEU A 183 -19.81 13.68 -3.99
C LEU A 183 -21.23 14.23 -3.85
N SER A 184 -22.01 14.22 -4.95
CA SER A 184 -23.42 14.65 -4.92
C SER A 184 -24.33 13.77 -4.04
N MET A 185 -23.93 12.52 -3.75
CA MET A 185 -24.66 11.58 -2.89
C MET A 185 -24.28 11.72 -1.39
N GLY A 186 -23.62 12.81 -1.03
CA GLY A 186 -23.20 13.13 0.34
C GLY A 186 -21.86 12.56 0.75
N PHE A 187 -21.07 12.03 -0.19
CA PHE A 187 -19.67 11.73 0.10
C PHE A 187 -18.86 13.02 0.17
N LYS A 188 -17.93 13.05 1.11
CA LYS A 188 -16.97 14.13 1.33
C LYS A 188 -15.57 13.58 1.11
N LEU A 189 -14.83 14.25 0.24
CA LEU A 189 -13.40 14.05 0.10
C LEU A 189 -12.74 14.92 1.17
N HIS A 190 -11.90 14.30 2.01
CA HIS A 190 -11.14 14.97 3.03
C HIS A 190 -9.67 15.04 2.63
N PRO A 191 -9.04 16.22 2.70
CA PRO A 191 -9.61 17.51 3.14
C PRO A 191 -10.63 18.08 2.12
N GLU A 192 -11.64 18.81 2.62
CA GLU A 192 -12.72 19.39 1.79
C GLU A 192 -12.22 20.67 1.10
N GLU A 193 -11.53 20.55 -0.03
CA GLU A 193 -10.97 21.71 -0.74
C GLU A 193 -11.01 21.54 -2.27
N ASP A 194 -10.67 22.60 -3.03
CA ASP A 194 -10.54 22.55 -4.50
C ASP A 194 -9.30 21.74 -4.92
N MET A 195 -9.50 20.71 -5.75
CA MET A 195 -8.44 19.82 -6.23
C MET A 195 -7.62 20.46 -7.34
N ASN A 196 -6.38 20.84 -7.02
CA ASN A 196 -5.43 21.33 -8.00
C ASN A 196 -4.14 20.51 -7.95
N LEU A 197 -3.56 20.32 -9.12
CA LEU A 197 -2.20 19.83 -9.27
C LEU A 197 -1.28 21.04 -9.32
N VAL A 198 -0.36 21.14 -8.36
CA VAL A 198 0.64 22.20 -8.33
C VAL A 198 1.99 21.62 -8.75
N VAL A 199 2.54 22.23 -9.79
CA VAL A 199 3.83 21.92 -10.39
C VAL A 199 4.84 22.85 -9.76
N LEU A 200 5.73 22.29 -8.94
CA LEU A 200 6.79 23.02 -8.28
C LEU A 200 8.13 22.72 -8.93
N LEU A 201 8.95 23.75 -9.11
CA LEU A 201 10.32 23.65 -9.60
C LEU A 201 11.30 24.09 -8.52
N PRO A 202 12.39 23.34 -8.30
CA PRO A 202 13.40 23.76 -7.36
C PRO A 202 14.20 24.94 -7.89
N LEU A 203 14.40 25.95 -7.05
CA LEU A 203 15.22 27.13 -7.35
C LEU A 203 16.72 26.84 -7.25
N ALA A 204 17.09 25.77 -6.55
CA ALA A 204 18.44 25.24 -6.46
C ALA A 204 18.43 23.72 -6.69
N PRO A 205 19.45 23.15 -7.35
CA PRO A 205 19.52 21.70 -7.51
C PRO A 205 19.52 21.01 -6.15
N PHE A 206 18.74 19.94 -6.03
CA PHE A 206 18.87 19.04 -4.88
C PHE A 206 20.29 18.49 -4.82
N ASN A 207 20.84 18.31 -3.60
CA ASN A 207 22.13 17.65 -3.38
C ASN A 207 22.16 16.22 -3.96
N ALA A 208 20.99 15.62 -4.21
CA ALA A 208 20.83 14.40 -4.98
C ALA A 208 20.27 14.71 -6.38
N THR A 209 20.92 14.21 -7.43
CA THR A 209 20.35 14.22 -8.79
C THR A 209 19.05 13.41 -8.81
N PRO A 210 17.90 14.04 -9.13
CA PRO A 210 16.64 13.31 -9.22
C PRO A 210 16.73 12.26 -10.31
N ARG A 211 16.21 11.08 -10.01
CA ARG A 211 16.16 9.96 -10.97
C ARG A 211 14.76 9.91 -11.58
N PRO A 212 14.65 9.64 -12.89
CA PRO A 212 13.37 9.29 -13.49
C PRO A 212 12.75 8.12 -12.73
N PHE A 213 11.46 8.22 -12.43
CA PHE A 213 10.69 7.11 -11.88
C PHE A 213 9.98 6.35 -13.00
N ARG A 214 9.74 5.06 -12.78
CA ARG A 214 8.88 4.25 -13.65
C ARG A 214 7.45 4.38 -13.18
N THR A 215 6.49 4.39 -14.09
CA THR A 215 5.07 4.33 -13.76
C THR A 215 4.58 2.88 -13.82
N ALA A 216 3.57 2.56 -13.01
CA ALA A 216 2.88 1.26 -13.05
C ALA A 216 1.37 1.45 -13.01
N GLU A 217 0.66 0.64 -13.79
CA GLU A 217 -0.78 0.41 -13.59
C GLU A 217 -0.98 -0.75 -12.60
N VAL A 218 -2.06 -0.68 -11.81
CA VAL A 218 -2.38 -1.66 -10.76
C VAL A 218 -3.81 -2.18 -10.89
N ARG A 219 -4.09 -3.32 -10.28
CA ARG A 219 -5.38 -4.00 -10.21
C ARG A 219 -5.87 -4.09 -8.76
N ALA A 220 -7.17 -4.29 -8.60
CA ALA A 220 -7.72 -4.60 -7.28
C ALA A 220 -7.02 -5.84 -6.71
N GLY A 221 -6.50 -5.72 -5.49
CA GLY A 221 -5.73 -6.74 -4.81
C GLY A 221 -4.22 -6.50 -4.78
N ASP A 222 -3.68 -5.62 -5.63
CA ASP A 222 -2.24 -5.36 -5.65
C ASP A 222 -1.79 -4.69 -4.34
N LEU A 223 -0.57 -5.02 -3.89
CA LEU A 223 0.06 -4.37 -2.74
C LEU A 223 0.62 -3.01 -3.16
N LEU A 224 0.39 -2.00 -2.31
CA LEU A 224 0.93 -0.66 -2.43
C LEU A 224 1.77 -0.29 -1.21
N HIS A 225 2.78 0.54 -1.45
CA HIS A 225 3.45 1.34 -0.45
C HIS A 225 3.06 2.80 -0.62
N ILE A 226 2.52 3.41 0.43
CA ILE A 226 2.19 4.84 0.45
C ILE A 226 3.30 5.58 1.17
N HIS A 227 3.93 6.51 0.46
CA HIS A 227 5.03 7.33 0.95
C HIS A 227 4.56 8.77 1.11
N GLY A 228 4.91 9.41 2.22
CA GLY A 228 4.57 10.82 2.43
C GLY A 228 5.19 11.39 3.70
N ALA A 229 4.62 12.51 4.15
CA ALA A 229 4.99 13.16 5.40
C ALA A 229 3.71 13.62 6.12
N PRO A 230 2.97 12.70 6.76
CA PRO A 230 1.75 13.06 7.49
C PRO A 230 2.08 14.09 8.56
N PHE A 231 1.18 15.03 8.85
CA PHE A 231 1.40 16.05 9.88
C PHE A 231 2.70 16.87 9.69
N ALA A 232 3.24 16.99 8.48
CA ALA A 232 4.45 17.77 8.22
C ALA A 232 4.33 19.24 8.68
N ALA A 233 3.11 19.79 8.67
CA ALA A 233 2.82 21.12 9.23
C ALA A 233 3.02 21.21 10.75
N ALA A 234 2.92 20.08 11.47
CA ALA A 234 3.16 20.02 12.91
C ALA A 234 4.64 19.73 13.21
N ASN A 235 5.23 18.74 12.54
CA ASN A 235 6.66 18.41 12.68
C ASN A 235 7.16 17.60 11.48
N SER A 236 7.75 18.27 10.49
CA SER A 236 8.27 17.59 9.29
C SER A 236 9.41 16.61 9.61
N ALA A 237 10.28 16.90 10.57
CA ALA A 237 11.41 16.03 10.90
C ALA A 237 10.99 14.65 11.40
N LEU A 238 9.92 14.58 12.22
CA LEU A 238 9.43 13.30 12.76
C LEU A 238 8.68 12.45 11.74
N PHE A 239 7.98 13.08 10.80
CA PHE A 239 7.06 12.37 9.90
C PHE A 239 7.57 12.24 8.46
N THR A 240 8.69 12.88 8.11
CA THR A 240 9.29 12.70 6.78
C THR A 240 9.73 11.26 6.58
N GLY A 241 9.48 10.73 5.38
CA GLY A 241 9.81 9.34 5.06
C GLY A 241 8.82 8.32 5.63
N TYR A 242 7.66 8.78 6.11
CA TYR A 242 6.58 7.89 6.52
C TYR A 242 6.20 6.96 5.37
N GLN A 243 6.17 5.66 5.68
CA GLN A 243 5.80 4.61 4.74
C GLN A 243 4.70 3.74 5.34
N GLY A 244 3.60 3.67 4.62
CA GLY A 244 2.47 2.79 4.90
C GLY A 244 2.38 1.64 3.90
N ARG A 245 1.80 0.51 4.32
CA ARG A 245 1.42 -0.59 3.42
C ARG A 245 -0.08 -0.62 3.29
N ALA A 246 -0.56 -0.87 2.08
CA ALA A 246 -1.98 -0.94 1.78
C ALA A 246 -2.23 -1.84 0.59
N TYR A 247 -3.47 -2.22 0.36
CA TYR A 247 -3.87 -2.93 -0.84
C TYR A 247 -4.79 -2.05 -1.69
N VAL A 248 -4.80 -2.33 -2.99
CA VAL A 248 -5.74 -1.71 -3.92
C VAL A 248 -7.12 -2.32 -3.69
N SER A 249 -8.05 -1.54 -3.16
CA SER A 249 -9.45 -1.94 -2.99
C SER A 249 -10.24 -1.83 -4.30
N TYR A 250 -9.88 -0.88 -5.16
CA TYR A 250 -10.49 -0.65 -6.47
C TYR A 250 -9.47 0.02 -7.40
N SER A 251 -9.48 -0.36 -8.68
CA SER A 251 -8.66 0.25 -9.72
C SER A 251 -9.51 0.61 -10.94
N GLY A 252 -9.37 1.85 -11.40
CA GLY A 252 -10.06 2.43 -12.56
C GLY A 252 -9.48 3.81 -12.89
N ASP A 253 -10.30 4.78 -13.26
CA ASP A 253 -9.86 6.19 -13.45
C ASP A 253 -9.27 6.82 -12.18
N LEU A 254 -9.69 6.31 -11.03
CA LEU A 254 -9.11 6.59 -9.72
C LEU A 254 -8.84 5.25 -9.04
N ILE A 255 -7.91 5.26 -8.11
CA ILE A 255 -7.55 4.08 -7.31
C ILE A 255 -8.06 4.31 -5.89
N PHE A 256 -8.74 3.32 -5.33
CA PHE A 256 -9.06 3.30 -3.90
C PHE A 256 -8.20 2.28 -3.19
N SER A 257 -7.76 2.65 -2.00
CA SER A 257 -6.96 1.79 -1.14
C SER A 257 -7.55 1.71 0.26
N ASP A 258 -7.38 0.55 0.88
CA ASP A 258 -7.74 0.30 2.29
C ASP A 258 -6.75 0.93 3.29
N PHE A 259 -5.85 1.79 2.82
CA PHE A 259 -4.96 2.57 3.67
C PHE A 259 -5.74 3.54 4.56
N ASP A 260 -5.35 3.63 5.83
CA ASP A 260 -5.90 4.63 6.74
C ASP A 260 -5.22 5.98 6.49
N PHE A 261 -5.97 6.90 5.89
CA PHE A 261 -5.47 8.20 5.50
C PHE A 261 -5.15 9.06 6.73
N LEU A 262 -3.89 9.51 6.81
CA LEU A 262 -3.46 10.51 7.78
C LEU A 262 -3.43 11.91 7.13
N TYR A 263 -3.83 12.91 7.91
CA TYR A 263 -3.75 14.30 7.48
C TYR A 263 -2.30 14.69 7.18
N GLY A 264 -2.05 15.39 6.07
CA GLY A 264 -0.70 15.72 5.59
C GLY A 264 -0.14 14.73 4.57
N LEU A 265 -0.82 13.61 4.28
CA LEU A 265 -0.41 12.67 3.22
C LEU A 265 -0.78 13.13 1.81
N GLN A 266 -1.51 14.22 1.64
CA GLN A 266 -1.90 14.75 0.34
C GLN A 266 -0.65 15.06 -0.49
N GLY A 267 -0.66 14.66 -1.77
CA GLY A 267 0.52 14.75 -2.63
C GLY A 267 1.61 13.70 -2.34
N GLY A 268 1.41 12.84 -1.34
CA GLY A 268 2.23 11.65 -1.14
C GLY A 268 2.17 10.71 -2.35
N VAL A 269 3.11 9.78 -2.43
CA VAL A 269 3.29 8.91 -3.59
C VAL A 269 2.88 7.48 -3.24
N ALA A 270 2.02 6.88 -4.05
CA ALA A 270 1.75 5.45 -4.01
C ALA A 270 2.70 4.71 -4.96
N THR A 271 3.40 3.70 -4.46
CA THR A 271 4.31 2.85 -5.24
C THR A 271 3.96 1.38 -5.09
N THR A 272 4.37 0.58 -6.06
CA THR A 272 4.40 -0.89 -5.97
C THR A 272 5.60 -1.34 -5.13
N PRO A 273 5.68 -2.63 -4.72
CA PRO A 273 6.80 -3.14 -3.94
C PRO A 273 8.16 -3.05 -4.66
N ASP A 274 8.18 -3.03 -6.00
CA ASP A 274 9.36 -2.81 -6.85
C ASP A 274 9.67 -1.33 -7.10
N HIS A 275 9.02 -0.42 -6.36
CA HIS A 275 9.20 1.03 -6.41
C HIS A 275 8.72 1.71 -7.70
N ALA A 276 7.89 1.05 -8.50
CA ALA A 276 7.21 1.71 -9.60
C ALA A 276 6.09 2.60 -9.07
N CYS A 277 5.95 3.79 -9.65
CA CYS A 277 5.08 4.85 -9.19
C CYS A 277 3.67 4.66 -9.77
N VAL A 278 2.68 4.53 -8.90
CA VAL A 278 1.29 4.26 -9.29
C VAL A 278 0.51 5.55 -9.44
N GLY A 279 0.69 6.48 -8.50
CA GLY A 279 -0.03 7.74 -8.50
C GLY A 279 0.24 8.59 -7.26
N LEU A 280 -0.56 9.65 -7.13
CA LEU A 280 -0.49 10.60 -6.03
C LEU A 280 -1.67 10.43 -5.07
N VAL A 281 -1.42 10.46 -3.78
CA VAL A 281 -2.44 10.43 -2.74
C VAL A 281 -3.22 11.74 -2.79
N LEU A 282 -4.52 11.63 -3.08
CA LEU A 282 -5.42 12.76 -3.11
C LEU A 282 -5.91 13.07 -1.70
N GLY A 283 -6.52 12.09 -1.05
CA GLY A 283 -7.17 12.29 0.25
C GLY A 283 -7.94 11.06 0.69
N SER A 284 -8.90 11.26 1.58
CA SER A 284 -9.82 10.24 2.07
C SER A 284 -11.24 10.51 1.64
N LEU A 285 -11.89 9.57 0.95
CA LEU A 285 -13.31 9.65 0.65
C LEU A 285 -14.13 8.99 1.76
N SER A 286 -15.16 9.66 2.24
CA SER A 286 -16.03 9.16 3.31
C SER A 286 -17.46 9.63 3.15
N LYS A 287 -18.42 8.94 3.76
CA LYS A 287 -19.84 9.36 3.81
C LYS A 287 -20.28 9.43 5.26
N GLY A 288 -20.09 10.58 5.90
CA GLY A 288 -20.34 10.72 7.34
C GLY A 288 -19.35 9.92 8.20
N THR A 289 -19.59 9.90 9.51
CA THR A 289 -18.73 9.22 10.49
C THR A 289 -19.04 7.73 10.66
N ASP A 290 -20.15 7.26 10.09
CA ASP A 290 -20.75 5.95 10.35
C ASP A 290 -20.55 4.93 9.21
N VAL A 291 -19.96 5.33 8.08
CA VAL A 291 -19.84 4.46 6.88
C VAL A 291 -18.40 3.98 6.63
N GLY A 292 -17.40 4.66 7.20
CA GLY A 292 -15.97 4.37 7.02
C GLY A 292 -15.31 5.27 5.97
N ARG A 293 -14.00 5.06 5.76
CA ARG A 293 -13.13 5.89 4.92
C ARG A 293 -12.29 5.03 3.99
N VAL A 294 -12.00 5.54 2.79
CA VAL A 294 -11.02 4.95 1.85
C VAL A 294 -10.06 6.00 1.35
N THR A 295 -8.79 5.62 1.20
CA THR A 295 -7.79 6.50 0.60
C THR A 295 -7.98 6.54 -0.91
N VAL A 296 -8.01 7.75 -1.47
CA VAL A 296 -8.12 8.00 -2.91
C VAL A 296 -6.75 8.34 -3.47
N ILE A 297 -6.36 7.63 -4.51
CA ILE A 297 -5.11 7.82 -5.25
C ILE A 297 -5.45 8.20 -6.69
N VAL A 298 -4.81 9.24 -7.19
CA VAL A 298 -4.92 9.70 -8.58
C VAL A 298 -3.82 9.00 -9.38
N PRO A 299 -4.15 8.10 -10.32
CA PRO A 299 -3.15 7.38 -11.10
C PRO A 299 -2.36 8.33 -12.00
N TRP A 300 -1.09 8.01 -12.28
CA TRP A 300 -0.25 8.83 -13.16
C TRP A 300 -0.85 9.05 -14.54
N LYS A 301 -1.61 8.09 -15.06
CA LYS A 301 -2.34 8.22 -16.32
C LYS A 301 -3.29 9.43 -16.35
N LEU A 302 -3.92 9.74 -15.22
CA LEU A 302 -4.80 10.91 -15.10
C LEU A 302 -3.96 12.19 -14.91
N VAL A 303 -2.90 12.12 -14.10
CA VAL A 303 -1.97 13.24 -13.88
C VAL A 303 -1.32 13.69 -15.19
N THR A 304 -0.77 12.76 -15.97
CA THR A 304 -0.11 13.07 -17.25
C THR A 304 -1.10 13.61 -18.28
N ARG A 305 -2.34 13.10 -18.32
CA ARG A 305 -3.39 13.63 -19.19
C ARG A 305 -3.70 15.10 -18.89
N VAL A 306 -3.81 15.45 -17.61
CA VAL A 306 -4.06 16.83 -17.16
C VAL A 306 -2.84 17.72 -17.41
N LEU A 307 -1.64 17.20 -17.22
CA LEU A 307 -0.43 17.97 -17.48
C LEU A 307 -0.19 18.21 -18.97
N ARG A 308 -0.51 17.26 -19.86
CA ARG A 308 -0.35 17.43 -21.32
C ARG A 308 -1.12 18.60 -21.89
N SER A 309 -2.29 18.92 -21.31
CA SER A 309 -3.03 20.11 -21.75
C SER A 309 -2.34 21.41 -21.38
N THR A 310 -1.32 21.36 -20.51
CA THR A 310 -0.65 22.53 -19.94
C THR A 310 0.87 22.56 -20.21
N LEU A 311 1.52 21.41 -20.34
CA LEU A 311 2.96 21.20 -20.45
C LEU A 311 3.25 20.23 -21.61
N ASP A 312 4.26 20.56 -22.43
CA ASP A 312 4.69 19.77 -23.60
C ASP A 312 5.51 18.53 -23.16
N ILE A 313 4.83 17.51 -22.63
CA ILE A 313 5.43 16.28 -22.08
C ILE A 313 5.21 15.10 -23.04
N SER A 314 6.29 14.39 -23.40
CA SER A 314 6.26 13.20 -24.26
C SER A 314 5.82 11.93 -23.52
N ASP A 315 5.25 10.97 -24.26
CA ASP A 315 4.82 9.67 -23.74
C ASP A 315 6.01 8.83 -23.28
N ASN A 316 5.95 8.35 -22.04
CA ASN A 316 6.59 7.12 -21.64
C ASN A 316 5.48 6.11 -21.34
N ASP A 317 5.51 4.98 -22.04
CA ASP A 317 4.54 3.90 -21.83
C ASP A 317 4.67 3.37 -20.40
N ALA A 318 3.54 3.31 -19.69
CA ALA A 318 3.48 2.66 -18.39
C ALA A 318 3.42 1.14 -18.60
N GLU A 319 4.30 0.41 -17.93
CA GLU A 319 4.23 -1.05 -17.92
C GLU A 319 3.15 -1.49 -16.92
N LEU A 320 2.31 -2.43 -17.36
CA LEU A 320 1.34 -3.07 -16.48
C LEU A 320 2.08 -4.07 -15.59
N MET A 321 2.22 -3.75 -14.31
CA MET A 321 2.75 -4.72 -13.35
C MET A 321 1.63 -5.69 -12.97
N VAL A 322 1.84 -6.97 -13.26
CA VAL A 322 0.96 -8.05 -12.79
C VAL A 322 1.66 -8.67 -11.60
N THR A 323 1.18 -8.38 -10.39
CA THR A 323 1.54 -9.22 -9.24
C THR A 323 0.79 -10.54 -9.34
N ASP A 324 1.41 -11.65 -8.95
CA ASP A 324 0.73 -12.95 -8.80
C ASP A 324 -0.33 -12.82 -7.70
N LEU A 325 -1.51 -12.35 -8.09
CA LEU A 325 -2.58 -12.13 -7.15
C LEU A 325 -3.09 -13.48 -6.65
N PRO A 326 -3.37 -13.59 -5.34
CA PRO A 326 -4.19 -14.67 -4.85
C PRO A 326 -5.52 -14.66 -5.63
N TYR A 327 -5.97 -15.81 -6.15
CA TYR A 327 -7.28 -15.91 -6.79
C TYR A 327 -8.36 -15.53 -5.78
N ILE A 328 -9.00 -14.38 -5.99
CA ILE A 328 -10.10 -13.89 -5.16
C ILE A 328 -11.40 -14.03 -5.96
N PRO A 329 -12.43 -14.74 -5.46
CA PRO A 329 -13.63 -15.08 -6.23
C PRO A 329 -14.62 -13.90 -6.32
N MET A 330 -14.19 -12.77 -6.89
CA MET A 330 -14.99 -11.55 -7.01
C MET A 330 -16.27 -11.76 -7.82
N LYS A 331 -16.20 -12.59 -8.88
CA LYS A 331 -17.36 -12.93 -9.73
C LYS A 331 -18.43 -13.73 -8.96
N SER A 332 -18.04 -14.38 -7.86
CA SER A 332 -18.91 -15.20 -7.00
C SER A 332 -19.54 -14.37 -5.87
N VAL A 333 -19.23 -13.09 -5.78
CA VAL A 333 -19.77 -12.16 -4.78
C VAL A 333 -20.56 -11.08 -5.50
N PRO A 334 -21.86 -11.27 -5.78
CA PRO A 334 -22.68 -10.23 -6.37
C PRO A 334 -23.15 -9.19 -5.34
N CYS A 335 -23.56 -8.02 -5.84
CA CYS A 335 -24.34 -7.10 -5.03
C CYS A 335 -25.79 -7.59 -4.96
N VAL A 336 -26.43 -7.48 -3.80
CA VAL A 336 -27.88 -7.68 -3.66
C VAL A 336 -28.55 -6.33 -3.49
N ARG A 337 -29.48 -6.01 -4.40
CA ARG A 337 -30.36 -4.84 -4.30
C ARG A 337 -31.73 -5.29 -3.83
N VAL A 338 -32.28 -4.58 -2.84
CA VAL A 338 -33.58 -4.86 -2.24
C VAL A 338 -34.45 -3.62 -2.34
N VAL A 339 -35.65 -3.77 -2.87
CA VAL A 339 -36.61 -2.67 -3.09
C VAL A 339 -37.76 -2.78 -2.10
N TYR A 340 -38.16 -1.64 -1.51
CA TYR A 340 -39.27 -1.50 -0.57
C TYR A 340 -40.20 -0.39 -1.08
N GLY A 341 -41.12 -0.72 -2.00
CA GLY A 341 -41.92 0.28 -2.70
C GLY A 341 -41.03 1.29 -3.45
N GLN A 342 -41.00 2.55 -2.99
CA GLN A 342 -40.17 3.60 -3.59
C GLN A 342 -38.74 3.70 -3.05
N ARG A 343 -38.41 2.97 -1.98
CA ARG A 343 -37.05 2.96 -1.41
C ARG A 343 -36.27 1.76 -1.90
N ALA A 344 -34.95 1.88 -1.95
CA ALA A 344 -34.07 0.75 -2.22
C ALA A 344 -32.89 0.76 -1.25
N SER A 345 -32.42 -0.43 -0.91
CA SER A 345 -31.19 -0.67 -0.16
C SER A 345 -30.33 -1.67 -0.93
N TRP A 346 -29.07 -1.79 -0.52
CA TRP A 346 -28.18 -2.80 -1.07
C TRP A 346 -27.30 -3.41 0.01
N GLY A 347 -26.78 -4.58 -0.31
CA GLY A 347 -25.73 -5.26 0.42
C GLY A 347 -25.00 -6.20 -0.54
N SER A 348 -24.33 -7.20 0.00
CA SER A 348 -23.56 -8.18 -0.77
C SER A 348 -24.12 -9.58 -0.56
N ALA A 349 -23.75 -10.52 -1.42
CA ALA A 349 -24.04 -11.94 -1.23
C ALA A 349 -22.88 -12.79 -1.73
N VAL A 350 -22.89 -14.08 -1.38
CA VAL A 350 -21.92 -15.08 -1.84
C VAL A 350 -22.64 -16.22 -2.55
N LEU A 351 -22.12 -16.63 -3.70
CA LEU A 351 -22.63 -17.73 -4.52
C LEU A 351 -22.14 -19.09 -4.01
N LEU A 352 -23.08 -19.95 -3.58
CA LEU A 352 -22.80 -21.26 -2.98
C LEU A 352 -22.93 -22.43 -3.98
N ASP A 353 -23.80 -22.28 -4.96
CA ASP A 353 -23.97 -23.16 -6.12
C ASP A 353 -24.42 -22.33 -7.33
N SER A 354 -24.81 -22.94 -8.46
CA SER A 354 -25.18 -22.21 -9.67
C SER A 354 -26.44 -21.32 -9.54
N ARG A 355 -27.23 -21.44 -8.47
CA ARG A 355 -28.48 -20.68 -8.23
C ARG A 355 -28.65 -20.15 -6.80
N THR A 356 -27.84 -20.59 -5.83
CA THR A 356 -28.04 -20.30 -4.42
C THR A 356 -27.06 -19.23 -3.97
N LEU A 357 -27.61 -18.12 -3.45
CA LEU A 357 -26.86 -17.08 -2.77
C LEU A 357 -27.09 -17.17 -1.26
N VAL A 358 -26.09 -16.75 -0.49
CA VAL A 358 -26.21 -16.46 0.93
C VAL A 358 -25.87 -15.00 1.20
N THR A 359 -26.62 -14.37 2.08
CA THR A 359 -26.40 -12.99 2.54
C THR A 359 -26.83 -12.85 4.00
N SER A 360 -26.65 -11.66 4.57
CA SER A 360 -27.15 -11.35 5.91
C SER A 360 -28.66 -11.09 5.88
N ARG A 361 -29.40 -11.52 6.92
CA ARG A 361 -30.85 -11.35 6.98
C ARG A 361 -31.22 -9.85 6.98
N HIS A 362 -30.45 -9.01 7.67
CA HIS A 362 -30.71 -7.57 7.72
C HIS A 362 -30.57 -6.86 6.36
N VAL A 363 -29.82 -7.43 5.40
CA VAL A 363 -29.72 -6.86 4.04
C VAL A 363 -31.07 -6.96 3.33
N VAL A 364 -31.78 -8.07 3.50
CA VAL A 364 -33.09 -8.34 2.89
C VAL A 364 -34.23 -7.67 3.64
N GLY A 365 -34.10 -7.55 4.97
CA GLY A 365 -35.10 -6.91 5.82
C GLY A 365 -36.49 -7.57 5.74
N ILE A 366 -37.52 -6.81 6.10
CA ILE A 366 -38.93 -7.21 6.05
C ILE A 366 -39.73 -6.28 5.14
N GLY A 367 -40.76 -6.80 4.48
CA GLY A 367 -41.65 -5.98 3.63
C GLY A 367 -41.02 -5.54 2.30
N TYR A 368 -40.02 -6.27 1.80
CA TYR A 368 -39.46 -6.03 0.47
C TYR A 368 -40.48 -6.35 -0.63
N THR A 369 -40.39 -5.64 -1.75
CA THR A 369 -41.17 -5.85 -2.97
C THR A 369 -40.41 -6.73 -3.96
N SER A 370 -39.09 -6.53 -4.10
CA SER A 370 -38.26 -7.33 -4.98
C SER A 370 -36.80 -7.38 -4.52
N ILE A 371 -36.13 -8.46 -4.87
CA ILE A 371 -34.70 -8.69 -4.63
C ILE A 371 -34.03 -8.97 -5.97
N THR A 372 -32.88 -8.36 -6.24
CA THR A 372 -32.12 -8.54 -7.48
C THR A 372 -30.63 -8.67 -7.15
N ALA A 373 -30.01 -9.75 -7.62
CA ALA A 373 -28.56 -9.89 -7.62
C ALA A 373 -27.97 -9.20 -8.86
N LEU A 374 -26.87 -8.47 -8.66
CA LEU A 374 -26.13 -7.76 -9.69
C LEU A 374 -24.75 -8.39 -9.78
N PHE A 375 -24.51 -9.18 -10.82
CA PHE A 375 -23.21 -9.81 -11.06
C PHE A 375 -22.33 -8.90 -11.93
N PRO A 376 -21.05 -8.70 -11.56
CA PRO A 376 -20.11 -7.97 -12.41
C PRO A 376 -19.84 -8.76 -13.70
N GLN A 377 -19.71 -8.05 -14.83
CA GLN A 377 -19.36 -8.62 -16.13
C GLN A 377 -18.13 -7.88 -16.68
N GLU A 378 -17.12 -8.62 -17.15
CA GLU A 378 -15.82 -8.05 -17.57
C GLU A 378 -15.93 -7.11 -18.76
N ASP A 379 -16.86 -7.37 -19.69
CA ASP A 379 -16.98 -6.64 -20.95
C ASP A 379 -18.29 -5.84 -21.08
N ALA A 380 -19.14 -5.84 -20.05
CA ALA A 380 -20.43 -5.15 -20.11
C ALA A 380 -20.44 -3.86 -19.30
N LYS A 381 -21.03 -2.82 -19.89
CA LYS A 381 -21.28 -1.54 -19.19
C LYS A 381 -22.25 -1.67 -18.02
N ASP A 382 -23.10 -2.69 -18.05
CA ASP A 382 -24.11 -2.95 -17.04
C ASP A 382 -23.88 -4.32 -16.37
N PRO A 383 -24.07 -4.43 -15.05
CA PRO A 383 -24.03 -5.71 -14.37
C PRO A 383 -25.20 -6.59 -14.81
N GLN A 384 -25.00 -7.92 -14.81
CA GLN A 384 -26.08 -8.87 -15.05
C GLN A 384 -27.07 -8.83 -13.87
N LYS A 385 -28.32 -8.45 -14.16
CA LYS A 385 -29.39 -8.30 -13.16
C LYS A 385 -30.22 -9.57 -13.13
N ILE A 386 -30.23 -10.27 -12.00
CA ILE A 386 -30.93 -11.53 -11.84
C ILE A 386 -31.91 -11.43 -10.66
N PRO A 387 -33.22 -11.56 -10.89
CA PRO A 387 -34.20 -11.62 -9.81
C PRO A 387 -33.92 -12.76 -8.84
N CYS A 388 -34.19 -12.52 -7.56
CA CYS A 388 -33.98 -13.47 -6.49
C CYS A 388 -35.26 -13.68 -5.67
N THR A 389 -35.42 -14.87 -5.12
CA THR A 389 -36.47 -15.20 -4.14
C THR A 389 -35.84 -15.70 -2.84
N VAL A 390 -36.47 -15.45 -1.69
CA VAL A 390 -35.98 -15.98 -0.40
C VAL A 390 -36.27 -17.47 -0.32
N ILE A 391 -35.25 -18.29 -0.04
CA ILE A 391 -35.39 -19.72 0.22
C ILE A 391 -35.66 -19.96 1.71
N GLY A 392 -34.97 -19.23 2.58
CA GLY A 392 -35.16 -19.37 4.01
C GLY A 392 -33.98 -18.93 4.86
N SER A 393 -34.15 -19.06 6.17
CA SER A 393 -33.17 -18.71 7.19
C SER A 393 -33.16 -19.82 8.25
N PRO A 394 -32.35 -20.88 8.03
CA PRO A 394 -32.55 -22.17 8.69
C PRO A 394 -31.88 -22.27 10.06
N ILE A 395 -31.20 -21.22 10.55
CA ILE A 395 -30.59 -21.20 11.89
C ILE A 395 -31.16 -20.02 12.67
N GLU A 396 -31.79 -20.30 13.81
CA GLU A 396 -32.33 -19.28 14.70
C GLU A 396 -31.21 -18.43 15.31
N ASN A 397 -31.50 -17.14 15.53
CA ASN A 397 -30.59 -16.16 16.15
C ASN A 397 -29.28 -15.91 15.38
N LEU A 398 -29.15 -16.40 14.15
CA LEU A 398 -28.03 -16.12 13.28
C LEU A 398 -28.50 -15.24 12.13
N ASP A 399 -27.76 -14.18 11.83
CA ASP A 399 -28.11 -13.20 10.80
C ASP A 399 -27.73 -13.68 9.39
N ILE A 400 -28.38 -14.75 8.93
CA ILE A 400 -28.11 -15.40 7.65
C ILE A 400 -29.40 -15.69 6.91
N ILE A 401 -29.45 -15.44 5.60
CA ILE A 401 -30.58 -15.75 4.75
C ILE A 401 -30.10 -16.24 3.38
N PHE A 402 -30.84 -17.18 2.82
CA PHE A 402 -30.53 -17.78 1.53
C PHE A 402 -31.51 -17.31 0.46
N LEU A 403 -30.97 -17.02 -0.72
CA LEU A 403 -31.73 -16.56 -1.87
C LEU A 403 -31.55 -17.52 -3.04
N ARG A 404 -32.59 -17.66 -3.86
CA ARG A 404 -32.57 -18.41 -5.11
C ARG A 404 -32.63 -17.46 -6.29
N LEU A 405 -31.64 -17.57 -7.17
CA LEU A 405 -31.62 -16.95 -8.47
C LEU A 405 -32.68 -17.60 -9.37
N THR A 406 -33.37 -16.79 -10.18
CA THR A 406 -34.34 -17.30 -11.17
C THR A 406 -33.68 -18.09 -12.30
N VAL A 407 -32.39 -17.81 -12.58
CA VAL A 407 -31.59 -18.48 -13.61
C VAL A 407 -30.23 -18.90 -13.05
N GLU A 408 -29.60 -19.87 -13.70
CA GLU A 408 -28.22 -20.26 -13.39
C GLU A 408 -27.23 -19.19 -13.85
N VAL A 409 -26.15 -19.05 -13.08
CA VAL A 409 -25.03 -18.18 -13.43
C VAL A 409 -23.80 -19.00 -13.81
N LEU A 410 -22.98 -18.42 -14.68
CA LEU A 410 -21.70 -19.02 -15.10
C LEU A 410 -20.57 -18.78 -14.08
N ALA A 411 -20.78 -17.91 -13.09
CA ALA A 411 -19.81 -17.67 -12.05
C ALA A 411 -19.56 -18.95 -11.22
N ALA A 412 -18.29 -19.26 -10.97
CA ALA A 412 -17.92 -20.43 -10.18
C ALA A 412 -18.40 -20.26 -8.72
N PRO A 413 -19.08 -21.25 -8.13
CA PRO A 413 -19.40 -21.22 -6.71
C PRO A 413 -18.17 -21.21 -5.82
N VAL A 414 -18.29 -20.69 -4.61
CA VAL A 414 -17.15 -20.61 -3.68
C VAL A 414 -16.87 -21.96 -3.00
N GLU A 415 -15.58 -22.24 -2.76
CA GLU A 415 -15.17 -23.33 -1.90
C GLU A 415 -15.16 -22.92 -0.42
N PHE A 416 -15.46 -23.84 0.49
CA PHE A 416 -15.50 -23.56 1.92
C PHE A 416 -14.16 -23.87 2.62
N GLU A 417 -13.68 -22.93 3.45
CA GLU A 417 -12.65 -23.19 4.47
C GLU A 417 -13.32 -23.35 5.85
N LEU A 418 -13.50 -24.59 6.29
CA LEU A 418 -14.28 -24.93 7.48
C LEU A 418 -13.51 -24.81 8.80
N PHE A 419 -12.18 -24.68 8.74
CA PHE A 419 -11.31 -24.67 9.92
C PHE A 419 -10.48 -23.38 9.99
N PRO A 420 -11.13 -22.21 10.17
CA PRO A 420 -10.43 -20.96 10.34
C PRO A 420 -9.54 -20.99 11.60
N HIS A 421 -8.41 -20.30 11.53
CA HIS A 421 -7.48 -20.11 12.65
C HIS A 421 -7.04 -18.64 12.77
N THR A 422 -6.64 -18.24 13.98
CA THR A 422 -6.13 -16.90 14.25
C THR A 422 -4.82 -16.65 13.49
N ALA A 423 -4.58 -15.39 13.10
CA ALA A 423 -3.46 -14.93 12.27
C ALA A 423 -3.46 -15.48 10.83
N GLN A 424 -4.53 -16.15 10.41
CA GLN A 424 -4.72 -16.54 9.01
C GLN A 424 -4.97 -15.30 8.17
N ARG A 425 -4.20 -15.11 7.09
CA ARG A 425 -4.44 -14.04 6.12
C ARG A 425 -5.81 -14.18 5.49
N SER A 426 -6.51 -13.06 5.36
CA SER A 426 -7.86 -13.02 4.84
C SER A 426 -8.12 -11.78 3.99
N VAL A 427 -9.09 -11.89 3.09
CA VAL A 427 -9.55 -10.82 2.21
C VAL A 427 -11.06 -10.69 2.33
N SER A 428 -11.56 -9.52 2.68
CA SER A 428 -12.99 -9.20 2.60
C SER A 428 -13.32 -8.81 1.16
N VAL A 429 -14.46 -9.29 0.66
CA VAL A 429 -14.98 -9.01 -0.67
C VAL A 429 -16.45 -8.61 -0.53
N GLY A 430 -16.80 -7.39 -0.95
CA GLY A 430 -18.19 -6.93 -0.92
C GLY A 430 -18.39 -5.52 -1.47
N TYR A 431 -19.65 -5.14 -1.65
CA TYR A 431 -20.09 -3.84 -2.17
C TYR A 431 -20.24 -2.81 -1.06
N GLY A 432 -19.16 -2.60 -0.32
CA GLY A 432 -19.05 -1.60 0.72
C GLY A 432 -18.99 -0.16 0.17
N LEU A 433 -19.42 0.80 1.00
CA LEU A 433 -19.42 2.25 0.77
C LEU A 433 -20.36 2.71 -0.34
N PHE A 434 -20.16 2.21 -1.55
CA PHE A 434 -20.74 2.77 -2.76
C PHE A 434 -21.93 1.94 -3.26
N PRO A 435 -23.06 2.57 -3.61
CA PRO A 435 -24.13 1.87 -4.29
C PRO A 435 -23.63 1.42 -5.68
N PRO A 436 -23.95 0.20 -6.13
CA PRO A 436 -23.53 -0.30 -7.44
C PRO A 436 -24.07 0.53 -8.61
N THR A 437 -25.15 1.28 -8.38
CA THR A 437 -25.78 2.15 -9.38
C THR A 437 -25.25 3.58 -9.36
N ALA A 438 -24.31 3.90 -8.47
CA ALA A 438 -23.71 5.23 -8.39
C ALA A 438 -22.68 5.48 -9.50
N THR A 439 -22.17 4.43 -10.14
CA THR A 439 -21.11 4.53 -11.14
C THR A 439 -21.59 4.08 -12.54
N PRO A 440 -21.23 4.80 -13.62
CA PRO A 440 -21.41 4.38 -15.02
C PRO A 440 -20.70 3.09 -15.44
N THR A 441 -19.70 2.62 -14.69
CA THR A 441 -19.13 1.28 -14.83
C THR A 441 -19.58 0.43 -13.65
N PRO A 442 -19.87 -0.88 -13.84
CA PRO A 442 -20.16 -1.76 -12.72
C PRO A 442 -18.92 -1.76 -11.82
N MET A 443 -19.04 -1.21 -10.62
CA MET A 443 -17.94 -1.34 -9.67
C MET A 443 -17.78 -2.82 -9.35
N ASN A 444 -16.54 -3.30 -9.46
CA ASN A 444 -16.16 -4.53 -8.83
C ASN A 444 -16.35 -4.42 -7.31
N PRO A 445 -16.59 -5.54 -6.60
CA PRO A 445 -16.62 -5.52 -5.14
C PRO A 445 -15.31 -4.95 -4.61
N LEU A 446 -15.40 -4.18 -3.51
CA LEU A 446 -14.23 -3.68 -2.81
C LEU A 446 -13.50 -4.85 -2.15
N LEU A 447 -12.17 -4.81 -2.25
CA LEU A 447 -11.27 -5.71 -1.56
C LEU A 447 -10.65 -5.01 -0.37
N SER A 448 -10.58 -5.67 0.78
CA SER A 448 -9.67 -5.27 1.86
C SER A 448 -8.97 -6.46 2.47
N PHE A 449 -7.67 -6.31 2.66
CA PHE A 449 -6.82 -7.38 3.14
C PHE A 449 -6.59 -7.21 4.64
N GLY A 450 -6.46 -8.33 5.32
CA GLY A 450 -6.18 -8.35 6.75
C GLY A 450 -5.93 -9.77 7.21
N GLU A 451 -6.24 -10.01 8.48
CA GLU A 451 -6.04 -11.30 9.11
C GLU A 451 -7.20 -11.64 10.04
N VAL A 452 -7.40 -12.93 10.26
CA VAL A 452 -8.31 -13.45 11.28
C VAL A 452 -7.75 -13.13 12.66
N SER A 453 -8.21 -12.05 13.26
CA SER A 453 -7.83 -11.62 14.61
C SER A 453 -8.24 -12.64 15.68
N LYS A 454 -9.42 -13.24 15.56
CA LYS A 454 -9.91 -14.24 16.54
C LYS A 454 -10.93 -15.19 15.94
N VAL A 455 -10.88 -16.45 16.35
CA VAL A 455 -11.95 -17.43 16.11
C VAL A 455 -12.57 -17.83 17.44
N PHE A 456 -13.85 -17.51 17.66
CA PHE A 456 -14.60 -17.97 18.81
C PHE A 456 -15.23 -19.33 18.51
N ARG A 457 -14.98 -20.30 19.38
CA ARG A 457 -15.53 -21.66 19.26
C ARG A 457 -16.47 -21.95 20.43
N MET A 458 -17.64 -22.50 20.15
CA MET A 458 -18.60 -22.94 21.16
C MET A 458 -19.53 -24.04 20.65
N LYS A 459 -20.28 -24.65 21.55
CA LYS A 459 -21.38 -25.55 21.19
C LYS A 459 -22.56 -24.71 20.69
N VAL A 460 -22.83 -24.78 19.39
CA VAL A 460 -23.86 -23.97 18.73
C VAL A 460 -25.25 -24.60 18.85
N LEU A 461 -25.32 -25.92 18.75
CA LEU A 461 -26.56 -26.69 18.93
C LEU A 461 -26.63 -27.26 20.35
N PRO A 462 -27.80 -27.28 21.01
CA PRO A 462 -27.95 -27.74 22.40
C PRO A 462 -27.38 -29.14 22.66
N ASN A 463 -27.53 -30.05 21.70
CA ASN A 463 -27.10 -31.45 21.83
C ASN A 463 -25.75 -31.75 21.17
N SER A 464 -25.02 -30.72 20.69
CA SER A 464 -23.72 -30.94 20.06
C SER A 464 -22.65 -31.30 21.10
N ARG A 465 -21.89 -32.37 20.82
CA ARG A 465 -20.70 -32.73 21.60
C ARG A 465 -19.49 -31.86 21.26
N ARG A 466 -19.44 -31.32 20.03
CA ARG A 466 -18.27 -30.60 19.50
C ARG A 466 -18.50 -29.10 19.48
N ALA A 467 -17.52 -28.35 19.97
CA ALA A 467 -17.46 -26.91 19.75
C ALA A 467 -16.99 -26.63 18.32
N ILE A 468 -17.70 -25.72 17.63
CA ILE A 468 -17.39 -25.30 16.27
C ILE A 468 -17.18 -23.78 16.23
N PRO A 469 -16.53 -23.24 15.19
CA PRO A 469 -16.47 -21.79 14.99
C PRO A 469 -17.87 -21.18 14.99
N ALA A 470 -18.08 -20.18 15.84
CA ALA A 470 -19.35 -19.47 16.01
C ALA A 470 -19.28 -18.00 15.57
N MET A 471 -18.08 -17.40 15.62
CA MET A 471 -17.80 -16.05 15.15
C MET A 471 -16.32 -15.94 14.79
N ILE A 472 -16.03 -15.26 13.69
CA ILE A 472 -14.69 -14.82 13.30
C ILE A 472 -14.61 -13.31 13.49
N MET A 473 -13.53 -12.83 14.11
CA MET A 473 -13.12 -11.44 14.08
C MET A 473 -11.99 -11.27 13.09
N THR A 474 -12.01 -10.20 12.29
CA THR A 474 -11.02 -9.92 11.25
C THR A 474 -10.58 -8.45 11.26
N SER A 475 -9.33 -8.20 10.84
CA SER A 475 -8.78 -6.86 10.59
C SER A 475 -9.01 -6.35 9.16
N SER A 476 -9.49 -7.20 8.24
CA SER A 476 -9.93 -6.76 6.91
C SER A 476 -11.09 -5.78 7.05
N ALA A 477 -11.06 -4.67 6.31
CA ALA A 477 -12.08 -3.65 6.43
C ALA A 477 -13.47 -4.16 6.00
N CYS A 478 -14.47 -3.87 6.84
CA CYS A 478 -15.87 -4.14 6.61
C CYS A 478 -16.64 -2.81 6.60
N TYR A 479 -16.96 -2.32 5.41
CA TYR A 479 -17.71 -1.08 5.22
C TYR A 479 -19.22 -1.33 5.15
N SER A 480 -20.03 -0.29 5.40
CA SER A 480 -21.48 -0.38 5.20
C SER A 480 -21.81 -0.78 3.75
N GLY A 481 -22.69 -1.76 3.55
CA GLY A 481 -22.95 -2.38 2.23
C GLY A 481 -22.13 -3.64 1.93
N ALA A 482 -21.02 -3.88 2.65
CA ALA A 482 -20.28 -5.14 2.56
C ALA A 482 -20.98 -6.31 3.28
N SER A 483 -21.98 -6.03 4.12
CA SER A 483 -22.79 -7.04 4.79
C SER A 483 -23.37 -8.05 3.80
N GLY A 484 -23.27 -9.33 4.14
CA GLY A 484 -23.61 -10.46 3.28
C GLY A 484 -22.50 -10.86 2.30
N GLY A 485 -21.43 -10.07 2.19
CA GLY A 485 -20.25 -10.38 1.40
C GLY A 485 -19.41 -11.48 2.05
N GLY A 486 -18.31 -11.88 1.40
CA GLY A 486 -17.49 -12.98 1.88
C GLY A 486 -16.17 -12.54 2.49
N LEU A 487 -15.76 -13.21 3.55
CA LEU A 487 -14.36 -13.23 4.00
C LEU A 487 -13.71 -14.48 3.39
N PHE A 488 -12.58 -14.31 2.70
CA PHE A 488 -11.89 -15.37 2.00
C PHE A 488 -10.46 -15.53 2.50
N THR A 489 -9.91 -16.73 2.35
CA THR A 489 -8.46 -16.95 2.41
C THR A 489 -7.80 -16.32 1.18
N THR A 490 -6.48 -16.14 1.23
CA THR A 490 -5.71 -15.79 0.03
C THR A 490 -5.76 -16.88 -1.05
N SER A 491 -6.19 -18.11 -0.74
CA SER A 491 -6.44 -19.13 -1.77
C SER A 491 -7.85 -19.06 -2.40
N GLY A 492 -8.67 -18.07 -2.04
CA GLY A 492 -10.02 -17.91 -2.57
C GLY A 492 -11.10 -18.77 -1.90
N LYS A 493 -10.77 -19.52 -0.84
CA LYS A 493 -11.75 -20.29 -0.04
C LYS A 493 -12.48 -19.41 0.97
N LEU A 494 -13.79 -19.58 1.08
CA LEU A 494 -14.69 -18.85 1.97
C LEU A 494 -14.45 -19.22 3.44
N LEU A 495 -14.01 -18.25 4.24
CA LEU A 495 -13.91 -18.32 5.70
C LEU A 495 -15.24 -18.00 6.39
N GLY A 496 -16.08 -17.16 5.79
CA GLY A 496 -17.40 -16.84 6.33
C GLY A 496 -18.09 -15.66 5.65
N ILE A 497 -19.27 -15.29 6.15
CA ILE A 497 -20.09 -14.18 5.64
C ILE A 497 -19.92 -12.96 6.54
N ILE A 498 -19.60 -11.82 5.94
CA ILE A 498 -19.44 -10.54 6.62
C ILE A 498 -20.80 -10.09 7.14
N THR A 499 -20.89 -9.80 8.43
CA THR A 499 -22.18 -9.48 9.07
C THR A 499 -22.22 -8.07 9.63
N SER A 500 -21.19 -7.67 10.38
CA SER A 500 -21.14 -6.35 10.99
C SER A 500 -19.70 -5.90 11.22
N ASN A 501 -19.54 -4.63 11.59
CA ASN A 501 -18.29 -4.04 12.04
C ASN A 501 -18.44 -3.52 13.47
N GLY A 502 -17.31 -3.24 14.12
CA GLY A 502 -17.27 -2.60 15.42
C GLY A 502 -17.85 -1.20 15.34
N LYS A 503 -18.77 -0.87 16.24
CA LYS A 503 -19.33 0.47 16.37
C LYS A 503 -19.38 0.87 17.83
N VAL A 504 -18.89 2.06 18.15
CA VAL A 504 -19.05 2.65 19.48
C VAL A 504 -20.41 3.33 19.53
N THR A 505 -21.31 2.83 20.37
CA THR A 505 -22.69 3.32 20.46
C THR A 505 -22.76 4.80 20.86
N ALA A 506 -21.87 5.25 21.76
CA ALA A 506 -21.89 6.62 22.28
C ALA A 506 -21.53 7.68 21.23
N THR A 507 -20.55 7.40 20.37
CA THR A 507 -20.05 8.34 19.35
C THR A 507 -20.58 8.03 17.95
N SER A 508 -21.23 6.88 17.77
CA SER A 508 -21.55 6.30 16.46
C SER A 508 -20.35 6.04 15.56
N GLU A 509 -19.13 6.11 16.10
CA GLU A 509 -17.91 5.83 15.37
C GLU A 509 -17.82 4.35 14.99
N VAL A 510 -17.50 4.11 13.74
CA VAL A 510 -17.34 2.77 13.18
C VAL A 510 -15.86 2.46 13.01
N PHE A 511 -15.48 1.23 13.34
CA PHE A 511 -14.15 0.66 13.16
C PHE A 511 -14.20 -0.36 12.01
N PRO A 512 -13.91 0.05 10.75
CA PRO A 512 -14.01 -0.84 9.61
C PRO A 512 -13.13 -2.08 9.75
N HIS A 513 -11.94 -1.91 10.35
CA HIS A 513 -10.96 -2.98 10.60
C HIS A 513 -11.27 -3.84 11.83
N LEU A 514 -12.51 -3.80 12.34
CA LEU A 514 -12.99 -4.70 13.39
C LEU A 514 -14.26 -5.39 12.86
N GLY A 515 -14.09 -6.33 11.94
CA GLY A 515 -15.19 -7.05 11.31
C GLY A 515 -15.62 -8.28 12.10
N PHE A 516 -16.94 -8.54 12.15
CA PHE A 516 -17.53 -9.76 12.69
C PHE A 516 -18.15 -10.59 11.55
N VAL A 517 -17.78 -11.86 11.49
CA VAL A 517 -18.02 -12.74 10.35
C VAL A 517 -18.63 -14.06 10.81
N ILE A 518 -19.75 -14.46 10.20
CA ILE A 518 -20.40 -15.75 10.42
C ILE A 518 -19.54 -16.83 9.76
N PRO A 519 -18.97 -17.79 10.51
CA PRO A 519 -18.05 -18.76 9.95
C PRO A 519 -18.68 -19.65 8.88
N SER A 520 -17.91 -20.00 7.86
CA SER A 520 -18.34 -20.83 6.73
C SER A 520 -18.87 -22.21 7.17
N SER A 521 -18.40 -22.73 8.31
CA SER A 521 -18.93 -23.95 8.94
C SER A 521 -20.41 -23.82 9.33
N LEU A 522 -20.83 -22.65 9.82
CA LEU A 522 -22.24 -22.38 10.11
C LEU A 522 -23.05 -22.16 8.84
N VAL A 523 -22.46 -21.48 7.85
CA VAL A 523 -23.08 -21.28 6.52
C VAL A 523 -23.35 -22.62 5.86
N LYS A 524 -22.38 -23.54 5.85
CA LYS A 524 -22.52 -24.88 5.27
C LYS A 524 -23.57 -25.71 6.03
N MET A 525 -23.57 -25.63 7.36
CA MET A 525 -24.59 -26.28 8.20
C MET A 525 -25.99 -25.77 7.84
N ALA A 526 -26.17 -24.45 7.81
CA ALA A 526 -27.41 -23.79 7.45
C ALA A 526 -27.88 -24.21 6.05
N TRP A 527 -26.99 -24.14 5.06
CA TRP A 527 -27.29 -24.49 3.68
C TRP A 527 -27.75 -25.95 3.54
N THR A 528 -27.03 -26.88 4.17
CA THR A 528 -27.40 -28.31 4.16
C THR A 528 -28.77 -28.54 4.78
N SER A 529 -29.10 -27.83 5.87
CA SER A 529 -30.39 -27.99 6.55
C SER A 529 -31.60 -27.51 5.74
N LEU A 530 -31.43 -26.59 4.77
CA LEU A 530 -32.52 -26.15 3.89
C LEU A 530 -33.16 -27.30 3.09
N HIS A 531 -32.38 -28.36 2.82
CA HIS A 531 -32.84 -29.49 2.03
C HIS A 531 -33.40 -30.65 2.87
N HIS A 532 -33.18 -30.63 4.19
CA HIS A 532 -33.40 -31.80 5.04
C HIS A 532 -34.31 -31.54 6.24
N VAL A 533 -34.52 -30.29 6.65
CA VAL A 533 -35.25 -29.97 7.87
C VAL A 533 -36.38 -28.99 7.56
N ALA A 534 -37.62 -29.35 7.92
CA ALA A 534 -38.81 -28.52 7.71
C ALA A 534 -38.90 -27.32 8.67
N SER A 535 -38.06 -27.27 9.70
CA SER A 535 -38.06 -26.21 10.73
C SER A 535 -36.65 -25.68 10.97
N PRO A 536 -36.51 -24.40 11.38
CA PRO A 536 -35.21 -23.84 11.74
C PRO A 536 -34.49 -24.64 12.83
N LEU A 537 -33.17 -24.76 12.69
CA LEU A 537 -32.30 -25.31 13.71
C LEU A 537 -32.28 -24.38 14.93
N ARG A 538 -32.74 -24.91 16.06
CA ARG A 538 -32.66 -24.23 17.36
C ARG A 538 -31.22 -24.17 17.85
N THR A 539 -30.77 -22.97 18.20
CA THR A 539 -29.43 -22.70 18.70
C THR A 539 -29.42 -22.51 20.21
N THR A 540 -28.23 -22.62 20.83
CA THR A 540 -28.07 -22.26 22.24
C THR A 540 -28.26 -20.76 22.45
N SER A 541 -28.83 -20.34 23.57
CA SER A 541 -28.95 -18.91 23.95
C SER A 541 -27.60 -18.18 23.94
N ARG A 542 -26.52 -18.91 24.27
CA ARG A 542 -25.15 -18.39 24.27
C ARG A 542 -24.66 -17.93 22.90
N LEU A 543 -25.18 -18.50 21.80
CA LEU A 543 -24.86 -18.02 20.45
C LEU A 543 -25.46 -16.62 20.23
N LYS A 544 -26.71 -16.42 20.64
CA LYS A 544 -27.37 -15.12 20.57
C LYS A 544 -26.60 -14.08 21.39
N SER A 545 -26.30 -14.37 22.65
CA SER A 545 -25.50 -13.49 23.51
C SER A 545 -24.14 -13.12 22.92
N LEU A 546 -23.48 -14.05 22.22
CA LEU A 546 -22.22 -13.77 21.52
C LEU A 546 -22.42 -12.72 20.41
N TRP A 547 -23.41 -12.92 19.54
CA TRP A 547 -23.67 -12.04 18.40
C TRP A 547 -24.27 -10.69 18.79
N ASP A 548 -24.97 -10.63 19.93
CA ASP A 548 -25.43 -9.39 20.55
C ASP A 548 -24.31 -8.66 21.30
N LEU A 549 -23.09 -9.23 21.34
CA LEU A 549 -21.93 -8.72 22.09
C LEU A 549 -22.28 -8.44 23.56
N GLU A 550 -23.12 -9.29 24.16
CA GLU A 550 -23.53 -9.14 25.55
C GLU A 550 -22.31 -9.26 26.48
N PRO A 551 -22.24 -8.44 27.55
CA PRO A 551 -21.15 -8.53 28.51
C PRO A 551 -21.06 -9.94 29.11
N THR A 552 -19.89 -10.55 28.99
CA THR A 552 -19.59 -11.87 29.58
C THR A 552 -18.99 -11.78 30.99
N HIS A 553 -18.75 -10.56 31.49
CA HIS A 553 -18.20 -10.28 32.80
C HIS A 553 -19.07 -9.27 33.54
N LYS A 554 -19.06 -9.36 34.87
CA LYS A 554 -19.64 -8.31 35.72
C LYS A 554 -18.64 -7.15 35.77
N PRO A 555 -19.04 -5.90 35.44
CA PRO A 555 -18.14 -4.77 35.61
C PRO A 555 -17.78 -4.64 37.10
N LEU A 556 -16.51 -4.40 37.39
CA LEU A 556 -16.01 -4.29 38.78
C LEU A 556 -16.59 -3.07 39.53
N ARG A 557 -17.24 -2.15 38.84
CA ARG A 557 -18.03 -1.05 39.41
C ARG A 557 -19.38 -0.95 38.68
N PRO A 558 -20.49 -0.65 39.39
CA PRO A 558 -21.76 -0.33 38.74
C PRO A 558 -21.55 0.83 37.77
N LYS A 559 -22.25 0.82 36.62
CA LYS A 559 -22.30 1.98 35.72
C LYS A 559 -22.84 3.16 36.52
N LEU A 560 -22.04 4.23 36.63
CA LEU A 560 -22.46 5.53 37.17
C LEU A 560 -23.51 6.17 36.25
#